data_AF-A0A3D5A8G5-F1
#
_entry.id   AF-A0A3D5A8G5-F1
#
_cell.length_a   1.000
_cell.length_b   1.000
_cell.length_c   1.000
_cell.angle_alpha   90.00
_cell.angle_beta   90.00
_cell.angle_gamma   90.00
#
_symmetry.space_group_name_H-M   'P 1'
#
loop_
_entity.id
_entity.type
_entity.pdbx_description
1 polymer ?
#
loop_
_entity_poly.entity_id
_entity_poly.type
_entity_poly.pdbx_seq_one_letter_code
_entity_poly.pdbx_strand_id
1 'polypeptide(L)'
;MSRKNKTVQKIAAGKNTVPIIQNITVQPFNRQSQDIGNWRNATRSAEGHIPRRVVLYDLYNDIITTDAQVIAIWSKRQDAITTANWEFTDSDGNPVDAINELIDCIGFEDLLKEIIDSKAWGYSMCEPTFFVNSNDQNEFTLFSVPKKHMRPEKGIIAKEQQNDDGINIHEGIYAKTIMEFGKTKDLGLLLSAAMYSIYKRGSTADWAEFIEIFGRGIIDAEWDGFDESQRQQLAKAIKEMGAGGILIRPSGTKVEIKNNTGN
;
A
#
# COMPACT_ATOMS: atom_id res chain seq x y z
N MET A 1 46.69 -6.36 -5.81
CA MET A 1 46.10 -7.27 -4.81
C MET A 1 44.61 -7.32 -5.03
N SER A 2 44.08 -8.46 -5.47
CA SER A 2 42.65 -8.63 -5.81
C SER A 2 41.84 -8.88 -4.53
N ARG A 3 40.85 -8.02 -4.24
CA ARG A 3 39.89 -8.22 -3.15
C ARG A 3 38.91 -9.33 -3.57
N LYS A 4 39.10 -10.54 -3.02
CA LYS A 4 38.10 -11.60 -3.11
C LYS A 4 36.88 -11.19 -2.27
N ASN A 5 35.75 -10.94 -2.92
CA ASN A 5 34.44 -10.93 -2.27
C ASN A 5 34.21 -12.32 -1.67
N LYS A 6 34.28 -12.42 -0.33
CA LYS A 6 33.80 -13.62 0.39
C LYS A 6 32.27 -13.58 0.35
N THR A 7 31.67 -14.40 -0.49
CA THR A 7 30.25 -14.71 -0.44
C THR A 7 29.99 -15.43 0.89
N VAL A 8 29.20 -14.80 1.76
CA VAL A 8 28.81 -15.37 3.07
C VAL A 8 27.92 -16.58 2.81
N GLN A 9 28.39 -17.78 3.14
CA GLN A 9 27.55 -18.98 3.16
C GLN A 9 26.81 -19.04 4.49
N LYS A 10 25.52 -18.72 4.49
CA LYS A 10 24.62 -18.97 5.63
C LYS A 10 24.34 -20.47 5.68
N ILE A 11 24.97 -21.18 6.59
CA ILE A 11 24.69 -22.61 6.84
C ILE A 11 23.51 -22.65 7.81
N ALA A 12 22.37 -23.16 7.35
CA ALA A 12 21.18 -23.32 8.18
C ALA A 12 21.47 -24.29 9.33
N ALA A 13 21.04 -23.95 10.54
CA ALA A 13 21.16 -24.83 11.69
C ALA A 13 20.06 -25.91 11.63
N GLY A 14 20.39 -27.11 11.09
CA GLY A 14 19.47 -28.26 11.06
C GLY A 14 19.30 -28.90 9.66
N LYS A 15 18.59 -30.05 9.59
CA LYS A 15 18.30 -30.76 8.33
C LYS A 15 17.67 -29.78 7.32
N ASN A 16 18.29 -29.63 6.14
CA ASN A 16 17.83 -28.81 5.02
C ASN A 16 16.31 -28.83 4.83
N THR A 17 15.62 -27.87 5.41
CA THR A 17 14.21 -27.58 5.13
C THR A 17 14.17 -26.68 3.92
N VAL A 18 13.54 -27.12 2.82
CA VAL A 18 13.38 -26.29 1.63
C VAL A 18 12.47 -25.10 2.00
N PRO A 19 12.98 -23.85 1.99
CA PRO A 19 12.18 -22.69 2.38
C PRO A 19 11.01 -22.50 1.42
N ILE A 20 9.85 -22.07 1.94
CA ILE A 20 8.60 -21.94 1.16
C ILE A 20 8.77 -21.06 -0.09
N ILE A 21 9.66 -20.07 -0.04
CA ILE A 21 9.92 -19.12 -1.14
C ILE A 21 10.21 -19.80 -2.49
N GLN A 22 10.78 -21.00 -2.49
CA GLN A 22 11.12 -21.72 -3.73
C GLN A 22 9.89 -22.27 -4.47
N ASN A 23 8.71 -22.24 -3.84
CA ASN A 23 7.47 -22.84 -4.34
C ASN A 23 6.37 -21.83 -4.70
N ILE A 24 6.65 -20.52 -4.65
CA ILE A 24 5.66 -19.45 -4.86
C ILE A 24 6.01 -18.61 -6.09
N THR A 25 5.04 -18.41 -6.98
CA THR A 25 5.16 -17.49 -8.12
C THR A 25 4.62 -16.11 -7.73
N VAL A 26 5.52 -15.19 -7.36
CA VAL A 26 5.14 -13.82 -6.96
C VAL A 26 4.88 -12.96 -8.20
N GLN A 27 3.70 -12.33 -8.26
CA GLN A 27 3.32 -11.34 -9.26
C GLN A 27 3.27 -9.93 -8.62
N PRO A 28 3.57 -8.87 -9.37
CA PRO A 28 3.52 -7.50 -8.86
C PRO A 28 2.11 -7.10 -8.40
N PHE A 29 2.04 -6.04 -7.58
CA PHE A 29 0.77 -5.40 -7.24
C PHE A 29 0.22 -4.67 -8.46
N ASN A 30 -1.09 -4.81 -8.68
CA ASN A 30 -1.76 -4.10 -9.75
C ASN A 30 -2.06 -2.66 -9.31
N ARG A 31 -1.54 -1.68 -10.04
CA ARG A 31 -1.82 -0.26 -9.83
C ARG A 31 -2.85 0.20 -10.84
N GLN A 32 -4.08 0.41 -10.36
CA GLN A 32 -5.17 1.01 -11.12
C GLN A 32 -5.78 2.14 -10.30
N SER A 33 -6.49 3.05 -10.95
CA SER A 33 -7.31 4.03 -10.24
C SER A 33 -8.30 3.29 -9.35
N GLN A 34 -8.43 3.73 -8.10
CA GLN A 34 -9.30 3.12 -7.10
C GLN A 34 -10.50 4.03 -6.86
N ASP A 35 -11.70 3.47 -7.00
CA ASP A 35 -12.95 4.12 -6.64
C ASP A 35 -13.71 3.33 -5.56
N ILE A 36 -14.85 3.87 -5.13
CA ILE A 36 -15.71 3.22 -4.12
C ILE A 36 -16.31 1.90 -4.63
N GLY A 37 -16.47 1.75 -5.94
CA GLY A 37 -16.83 0.49 -6.58
C GLY A 37 -15.73 -0.56 -6.41
N ASN A 38 -14.46 -0.23 -6.67
CA ASN A 38 -13.31 -1.10 -6.43
C ASN A 38 -13.23 -1.51 -4.96
N TRP A 39 -13.38 -0.55 -4.03
CA TRP A 39 -13.38 -0.81 -2.59
C TRP A 39 -14.49 -1.79 -2.18
N ARG A 40 -15.73 -1.57 -2.67
CA ARG A 40 -16.86 -2.45 -2.37
C ARG A 40 -16.69 -3.84 -2.97
N ASN A 41 -16.16 -3.93 -4.19
CA ASN A 41 -15.87 -5.20 -4.85
C ASN A 41 -14.76 -5.98 -4.12
N ALA A 42 -13.70 -5.29 -3.69
CA ALA A 42 -12.63 -5.89 -2.90
C ALA A 42 -13.13 -6.43 -1.56
N THR A 43 -14.00 -5.68 -0.88
CA THR A 43 -14.65 -6.10 0.37
C THR A 43 -15.49 -7.36 0.16
N ARG A 44 -16.39 -7.35 -0.83
CA ARG A 44 -17.25 -8.50 -1.16
C ARG A 44 -16.45 -9.74 -1.54
N SER A 45 -15.36 -9.58 -2.28
CA SER A 45 -14.46 -10.67 -2.65
C SER A 45 -13.77 -11.28 -1.43
N ALA A 46 -13.38 -10.45 -0.47
CA ALA A 46 -12.73 -10.89 0.76
C ALA A 46 -13.68 -11.54 1.78
N GLU A 47 -14.96 -11.14 1.78
CA GLU A 47 -16.00 -11.68 2.68
C GLU A 47 -16.82 -12.83 2.06
N GLY A 48 -16.55 -13.17 0.79
CA GLY A 48 -17.28 -14.21 0.06
C GLY A 48 -17.17 -15.59 0.70
N HIS A 49 -18.02 -16.53 0.26
CA HIS A 49 -18.01 -17.91 0.75
C HIS A 49 -16.67 -18.63 0.55
N ILE A 50 -15.99 -18.32 -0.57
CA ILE A 50 -14.59 -18.68 -0.84
C ILE A 50 -13.80 -17.37 -0.89
N PRO A 51 -13.24 -16.89 0.24
CA PRO A 51 -12.56 -15.60 0.32
C PRO A 51 -11.39 -15.48 -0.65
N ARG A 52 -11.38 -14.39 -1.43
CA ARG A 52 -10.27 -14.03 -2.32
C ARG A 52 -9.86 -12.59 -2.04
N ARG A 53 -8.66 -12.43 -1.49
CA ARG A 53 -8.13 -11.14 -1.01
C ARG A 53 -7.14 -10.47 -1.97
N VAL A 54 -6.93 -11.01 -3.16
CA VAL A 54 -5.97 -10.46 -4.14
C VAL A 54 -6.25 -8.98 -4.44
N VAL A 55 -7.51 -8.68 -4.82
CA VAL A 55 -7.96 -7.32 -5.11
C VAL A 55 -7.96 -6.41 -3.89
N LEU A 56 -8.18 -6.98 -2.70
CA LEU A 56 -8.11 -6.25 -1.43
C LEU A 56 -6.67 -5.80 -1.14
N TYR A 57 -5.71 -6.71 -1.33
CA TYR A 57 -4.30 -6.40 -1.10
C TYR A 57 -3.71 -5.48 -2.18
N ASP A 58 -4.23 -5.52 -3.41
CA ASP A 58 -3.91 -4.51 -4.43
C ASP A 58 -4.40 -3.11 -4.02
N LEU A 59 -5.64 -3.02 -3.53
CA LEU A 59 -6.19 -1.78 -3.00
C LEU A 59 -5.34 -1.25 -1.82
N TYR A 60 -5.02 -2.11 -0.86
CA TYR A 60 -4.21 -1.73 0.31
C TYR A 60 -2.82 -1.25 -0.08
N ASN A 61 -2.18 -1.93 -1.02
CA ASN A 61 -0.88 -1.53 -1.52
C ASN A 61 -0.93 -0.14 -2.20
N ASP A 62 -2.00 0.17 -2.94
CA ASP A 62 -2.18 1.52 -3.48
C ASP A 62 -2.25 2.56 -2.36
N ILE A 63 -3.12 2.36 -1.37
CA ILE A 63 -3.36 3.33 -0.29
C ILE A 63 -2.11 3.55 0.56
N ILE A 64 -1.48 2.48 1.04
CA ILE A 64 -0.32 2.57 1.94
C ILE A 64 0.92 3.13 1.23
N THR A 65 0.94 3.16 -0.12
CA THR A 65 2.07 3.75 -0.87
C THR A 65 1.81 5.15 -1.42
N THR A 66 0.57 5.64 -1.37
CA THR A 66 0.18 6.91 -2.01
C THR A 66 -0.46 7.92 -1.05
N ASP A 67 -1.10 7.47 0.04
CA ASP A 67 -1.73 8.36 1.00
C ASP A 67 -0.73 8.78 2.08
N ALA A 68 -0.24 10.02 1.98
CA ALA A 68 0.77 10.57 2.88
C ALA A 68 0.37 10.50 4.37
N GLN A 69 -0.92 10.62 4.69
CA GLN A 69 -1.38 10.54 6.07
C GLN A 69 -1.35 9.09 6.58
N VAL A 70 -1.76 8.12 5.74
CA VAL A 70 -1.67 6.70 6.07
C VAL A 70 -0.20 6.30 6.27
N ILE A 71 0.68 6.70 5.35
CA ILE A 71 2.12 6.46 5.43
C ILE A 71 2.67 6.99 6.75
N ALA A 72 2.47 8.29 7.03
CA ALA A 72 3.04 8.93 8.20
C ALA A 72 2.54 8.32 9.52
N ILE A 73 1.26 7.96 9.62
CA ILE A 73 0.70 7.38 10.84
C ILE A 73 1.10 5.91 10.99
N TRP A 74 1.17 5.16 9.90
CA TRP A 74 1.56 3.75 9.96
C TRP A 74 3.03 3.59 10.35
N SER A 75 3.94 4.37 9.73
CA SER A 75 5.36 4.37 10.10
C SER A 75 5.57 4.70 11.58
N LYS A 76 4.87 5.71 12.12
CA LYS A 76 4.94 6.03 13.56
C LYS A 76 4.54 4.87 14.46
N ARG A 77 3.56 4.04 14.05
CA ARG A 77 3.13 2.87 14.82
C ARG A 77 4.16 1.75 14.77
N GLN A 78 4.77 1.53 13.60
CA GLN A 78 5.85 0.57 13.43
C GLN A 78 7.06 0.99 14.27
N ASP A 79 7.49 2.25 14.15
CA ASP A 79 8.64 2.82 14.87
C ASP A 79 8.48 2.68 16.38
N ALA A 80 7.30 2.94 16.93
CA ALA A 80 7.03 2.83 18.36
C ALA A 80 7.24 1.41 18.92
N ILE A 81 7.12 0.37 18.09
CA ILE A 81 7.28 -1.03 18.48
C ILE A 81 8.70 -1.51 18.22
N THR A 82 9.29 -1.13 17.09
CA THR A 82 10.64 -1.53 16.70
C THR A 82 11.73 -0.82 17.51
N THR A 83 11.44 0.36 18.05
CA THR A 83 12.37 1.12 18.91
C THR A 83 12.17 0.87 20.41
N ALA A 84 11.20 0.03 20.78
CA ALA A 84 11.01 -0.35 22.18
C ALA A 84 12.18 -1.21 22.67
N ASN A 85 12.58 -1.02 23.94
CA ASN A 85 13.59 -1.86 24.56
C ASN A 85 12.96 -3.19 24.99
N TRP A 86 13.32 -4.25 24.29
CA TRP A 86 12.85 -5.61 24.57
C TRP A 86 13.91 -6.37 25.38
N GLU A 87 13.48 -7.07 26.43
CA GLU A 87 14.32 -7.98 27.19
C GLU A 87 13.49 -9.21 27.54
N PHE A 88 14.03 -10.38 27.23
CA PHE A 88 13.47 -11.65 27.65
C PHE A 88 14.09 -12.08 28.98
N THR A 89 13.23 -12.40 29.94
CA THR A 89 13.63 -12.88 31.28
C THR A 89 13.03 -14.26 31.56
N ASP A 90 13.72 -15.04 32.38
CA ASP A 90 13.20 -16.29 32.93
C ASP A 90 12.11 -16.04 34.01
N SER A 91 11.60 -17.10 34.62
CA SER A 91 10.59 -16.99 35.69
C SER A 91 11.07 -16.25 36.93
N ASP A 92 12.39 -16.14 37.13
CA ASP A 92 13.03 -15.50 38.27
C ASP A 92 13.44 -14.05 37.96
N GLY A 93 13.23 -13.59 36.72
CA GLY A 93 13.55 -12.24 36.26
C GLY A 93 14.98 -12.07 35.74
N ASN A 94 15.72 -13.17 35.53
CA ASN A 94 17.08 -13.08 34.99
C ASN A 94 17.05 -13.03 33.46
N PRO A 95 17.84 -12.16 32.80
CA PRO A 95 17.95 -12.13 31.36
C PRO A 95 18.43 -13.47 30.78
N VAL A 96 17.84 -13.89 29.66
CA VAL A 96 18.25 -15.10 28.94
C VAL A 96 19.06 -14.72 27.71
N ASP A 97 20.40 -14.71 27.84
CA ASP A 97 21.34 -14.23 26.82
C ASP A 97 21.08 -14.80 25.42
N ALA A 98 20.83 -16.11 25.31
CA ALA A 98 20.60 -16.78 24.03
C ALA A 98 19.34 -16.27 23.28
N ILE A 99 18.32 -15.79 24.01
CA ILE A 99 17.09 -15.24 23.42
C ILE A 99 17.28 -13.74 23.16
N ASN A 100 17.92 -13.02 24.09
CA ASN A 100 18.22 -11.60 23.91
C ASN A 100 19.14 -11.36 22.70
N GLU A 101 20.05 -12.27 22.40
CA GLU A 101 20.85 -12.24 21.18
C GLU A 101 19.98 -12.30 19.89
N LEU A 102 18.90 -13.08 19.89
CA LEU A 102 17.94 -13.12 18.78
C LEU A 102 17.08 -11.86 18.72
N ILE A 103 16.75 -11.27 19.87
CA ILE A 103 15.98 -10.02 19.96
C ILE A 103 16.76 -8.84 19.34
N ASP A 104 18.08 -8.83 19.49
CA ASP A 104 18.94 -7.78 18.95
C ASP A 104 19.17 -7.86 17.43
N CYS A 105 18.67 -8.91 16.76
CA CYS A 105 18.91 -9.12 15.34
C CYS A 105 17.85 -8.46 14.44
N ILE A 106 18.21 -8.18 13.17
CA ILE A 106 17.30 -7.56 12.19
C ILE A 106 16.05 -8.42 11.96
N GLY A 107 16.19 -9.75 12.01
CA GLY A 107 15.06 -10.67 11.87
C GLY A 107 13.98 -10.47 12.92
N PHE A 108 14.35 -10.05 14.14
CA PHE A 108 13.38 -9.73 15.19
C PHE A 108 12.63 -8.42 14.91
N GLU A 109 13.33 -7.40 14.40
CA GLU A 109 12.67 -6.17 13.94
C GLU A 109 11.66 -6.47 12.81
N ASP A 110 12.03 -7.31 11.84
CA ASP A 110 11.14 -7.75 10.77
C ASP A 110 9.94 -8.55 11.31
N LEU A 111 10.15 -9.38 12.34
CA LEU A 111 9.08 -10.11 13.01
C LEU A 111 8.09 -9.16 13.69
N LEU A 112 8.59 -8.15 14.41
CA LEU A 112 7.74 -7.12 15.03
C LEU A 112 6.93 -6.36 13.98
N LYS A 113 7.55 -6.00 12.85
CA LYS A 113 6.87 -5.36 11.71
C LYS A 113 5.77 -6.26 11.14
N GLU A 114 6.03 -7.54 10.94
CA GLU A 114 5.04 -8.50 10.44
C GLU A 114 3.84 -8.64 11.40
N ILE A 115 4.11 -8.67 12.72
CA ILE A 115 3.08 -8.74 13.76
C ILE A 115 2.19 -7.49 13.72
N ILE A 116 2.77 -6.29 13.70
CA ILE A 116 1.96 -5.06 13.66
C ILE A 116 1.27 -4.87 12.31
N ASP A 117 1.90 -5.26 11.20
CA ASP A 117 1.31 -5.23 9.87
C ASP A 117 0.10 -6.13 9.74
N SER A 118 0.03 -7.22 10.52
CA SER A 118 -1.21 -8.01 10.62
C SER A 118 -2.42 -7.17 11.06
N LYS A 119 -2.22 -6.07 11.82
CA LYS A 119 -3.32 -5.16 12.18
C LYS A 119 -3.75 -4.25 11.03
N ALA A 120 -2.82 -3.79 10.20
CA ALA A 120 -3.14 -3.00 9.01
C ALA A 120 -3.79 -3.84 7.92
N TRP A 121 -3.20 -5.01 7.64
CA TRP A 121 -3.55 -5.86 6.50
C TRP A 121 -4.53 -7.00 6.87
N GLY A 122 -4.77 -7.25 8.16
CA GLY A 122 -5.75 -8.19 8.70
C GLY A 122 -5.15 -9.53 9.16
N TYR A 123 -4.43 -10.20 8.26
CA TYR A 123 -3.84 -11.51 8.53
C TYR A 123 -2.47 -11.63 7.88
N SER A 124 -1.54 -12.30 8.57
CA SER A 124 -0.17 -12.50 8.11
C SER A 124 0.39 -13.88 8.45
N MET A 125 1.33 -14.34 7.63
CA MET A 125 2.13 -15.55 7.84
C MET A 125 3.59 -15.23 7.59
N CYS A 126 4.48 -15.80 8.40
CA CYS A 126 5.92 -15.75 8.14
C CYS A 126 6.62 -17.03 8.58
N GLU A 127 7.82 -17.25 8.02
CA GLU A 127 8.68 -18.38 8.36
C GLU A 127 10.09 -17.85 8.71
N PRO A 128 10.55 -17.97 9.97
CA PRO A 128 11.91 -17.64 10.34
C PRO A 128 12.88 -18.74 9.90
N THR A 129 14.07 -18.35 9.44
CA THR A 129 15.20 -19.25 9.18
C THR A 129 16.35 -18.89 10.11
N PHE A 130 16.65 -19.77 11.05
CA PHE A 130 17.70 -19.59 12.05
C PHE A 130 19.07 -20.06 11.52
N PHE A 131 20.11 -19.32 11.88
CA PHE A 131 21.50 -19.63 11.54
C PHE A 131 22.44 -19.01 12.56
N VAL A 132 23.70 -19.45 12.55
CA VAL A 132 24.78 -18.82 13.32
C VAL A 132 25.56 -17.92 12.37
N ASN A 133 25.78 -16.67 12.75
CA ASN A 133 26.49 -15.71 11.92
C ASN A 133 28.03 -15.87 12.03
N SER A 134 28.79 -15.02 11.34
CA SER A 134 30.26 -15.12 11.32
C SER A 134 30.96 -14.82 12.65
N ASN A 135 30.22 -14.28 13.63
CA ASN A 135 30.72 -13.95 14.96
C ASN A 135 30.27 -14.99 16.01
N ASP A 136 29.83 -16.17 15.58
CA ASP A 136 29.31 -17.25 16.44
C ASP A 136 28.05 -16.87 17.24
N GLN A 137 27.27 -15.91 16.73
CA GLN A 137 26.02 -15.43 17.34
C GLN A 137 24.79 -16.03 16.67
N ASN A 138 23.74 -16.33 17.44
CA ASN A 138 22.48 -16.80 16.90
C ASN A 138 21.73 -15.65 16.20
N GLU A 139 21.25 -15.89 14.99
CA GLU A 139 20.48 -14.93 14.20
C GLU A 139 19.36 -15.65 13.44
N PHE A 140 18.36 -14.90 13.01
CA PHE A 140 17.42 -15.40 12.00
C PHE A 140 17.07 -14.34 10.97
N THR A 141 16.63 -14.81 9.80
CA THR A 141 15.97 -13.99 8.77
C THR A 141 14.51 -14.39 8.68
N LEU A 142 13.63 -13.41 8.45
CA LEU A 142 12.21 -13.66 8.32
C LEU A 142 11.78 -13.70 6.85
N PHE A 143 11.08 -14.77 6.45
CA PHE A 143 10.35 -14.79 5.19
C PHE A 143 8.88 -14.43 5.44
N SER A 144 8.46 -13.25 4.99
CA SER A 144 7.04 -12.86 4.97
C SER A 144 6.34 -13.51 3.78
N VAL A 145 5.28 -14.27 4.04
CA VAL A 145 4.52 -14.93 2.97
C VAL A 145 3.78 -13.86 2.17
N PRO A 146 3.89 -13.87 0.82
CA PRO A 146 3.18 -12.90 -0.01
C PRO A 146 1.67 -12.92 0.24
N LYS A 147 1.10 -11.78 0.65
CA LYS A 147 -0.28 -11.66 1.13
C LYS A 147 -1.35 -12.25 0.21
N LYS A 148 -1.17 -12.08 -1.11
CA LYS A 148 -2.07 -12.62 -2.15
C LYS A 148 -2.13 -14.16 -2.20
N HIS A 149 -1.15 -14.85 -1.64
CA HIS A 149 -1.04 -16.31 -1.66
C HIS A 149 -1.63 -16.97 -0.42
N MET A 150 -1.91 -16.20 0.64
CA MET A 150 -2.48 -16.74 1.86
C MET A 150 -3.96 -17.12 1.68
N ARG A 151 -4.35 -18.27 2.23
CA ARG A 151 -5.75 -18.72 2.42
C ARG A 151 -5.97 -19.00 3.90
N PRO A 152 -6.17 -17.94 4.71
CA PRO A 152 -6.22 -18.06 6.16
C PRO A 152 -7.29 -19.05 6.64
N GLU A 153 -8.44 -19.08 5.96
CA GLU A 153 -9.57 -19.93 6.33
C GLU A 153 -9.31 -21.42 6.11
N LYS A 154 -8.33 -21.76 5.25
CA LYS A 154 -7.94 -23.15 4.94
C LYS A 154 -6.59 -23.54 5.54
N GLY A 155 -5.83 -22.59 6.09
CA GLY A 155 -4.44 -22.84 6.50
C GLY A 155 -3.53 -23.20 5.31
N ILE A 156 -3.74 -22.56 4.16
CA ILE A 156 -3.02 -22.90 2.92
C ILE A 156 -2.23 -21.69 2.40
N ILE A 157 -1.02 -21.96 1.91
CA ILE A 157 -0.24 -21.04 1.06
C ILE A 157 -0.29 -21.53 -0.38
N ALA A 158 -1.03 -20.80 -1.22
CA ALA A 158 -1.21 -21.14 -2.63
C ALA A 158 0.06 -20.85 -3.45
N LYS A 159 0.41 -21.73 -4.40
CA LYS A 159 1.56 -21.52 -5.30
C LYS A 159 1.36 -20.31 -6.21
N GLU A 160 0.14 -20.14 -6.70
CA GLU A 160 -0.30 -19.02 -7.54
C GLU A 160 -1.47 -18.28 -6.90
N GLN A 161 -1.61 -16.99 -7.22
CA GLN A 161 -2.58 -16.10 -6.58
C GLN A 161 -4.04 -16.53 -6.79
N GLN A 162 -4.34 -17.24 -7.87
CA GLN A 162 -5.68 -17.70 -8.21
C GLN A 162 -5.98 -19.14 -7.74
N ASN A 163 -4.97 -19.89 -7.29
CA ASN A 163 -5.18 -21.26 -6.85
C ASN A 163 -5.80 -21.32 -5.46
N ASP A 164 -6.57 -22.38 -5.22
CA ASP A 164 -7.17 -22.71 -3.92
C ASP A 164 -6.37 -23.77 -3.14
N ASP A 165 -5.54 -24.53 -3.84
CA ASP A 165 -4.67 -25.55 -3.28
C ASP A 165 -3.23 -25.05 -3.14
N GLY A 166 -2.49 -25.68 -2.24
CA GLY A 166 -1.12 -25.27 -1.95
C GLY A 166 -0.52 -26.03 -0.78
N ILE A 167 0.41 -25.37 -0.10
CA ILE A 167 1.09 -25.92 1.07
C ILE A 167 0.17 -25.77 2.28
N ASN A 168 -0.18 -26.89 2.92
CA ASN A 168 -0.91 -26.88 4.19
C ASN A 168 0.08 -26.54 5.32
N ILE A 169 -0.21 -25.45 6.03
CA ILE A 169 0.67 -24.91 7.09
C ILE A 169 0.45 -25.59 8.43
N HIS A 170 -0.64 -26.34 8.61
CA HIS A 170 -0.94 -27.05 9.86
C HIS A 170 -0.48 -28.51 9.83
N GLU A 171 0.20 -28.93 8.76
CA GLU A 171 0.71 -30.29 8.58
C GLU A 171 2.23 -30.33 8.40
N GLY A 172 2.81 -31.50 8.70
CA GLY A 172 4.22 -31.77 8.45
C GLY A 172 5.17 -30.83 9.18
N ILE A 173 6.17 -30.33 8.43
CA ILE A 173 7.20 -29.46 8.99
C ILE A 173 6.70 -28.02 9.19
N TYR A 174 5.78 -27.57 8.33
CA TYR A 174 5.27 -26.21 8.34
C TYR A 174 4.42 -25.90 9.58
N ALA A 175 3.78 -26.92 10.15
CA ALA A 175 3.08 -26.84 11.44
C ALA A 175 3.97 -26.39 12.61
N LYS A 176 5.29 -26.45 12.44
CA LYS A 176 6.29 -26.10 13.46
C LYS A 176 7.10 -24.86 13.11
N THR A 177 7.08 -24.41 11.85
CA THR A 177 7.94 -23.32 11.37
C THR A 177 7.16 -22.07 11.00
N ILE A 178 5.91 -22.20 10.53
CA ILE A 178 5.11 -21.04 10.13
C ILE A 178 4.46 -20.40 11.36
N MET A 179 4.61 -19.09 11.47
CA MET A 179 3.93 -18.26 12.44
C MET A 179 2.76 -17.53 11.78
N GLU A 180 1.63 -17.47 12.47
CA GLU A 180 0.39 -16.84 12.00
C GLU A 180 0.02 -15.67 12.91
N PHE A 181 -0.37 -14.54 12.32
CA PHE A 181 -0.77 -13.34 13.05
C PHE A 181 -2.10 -12.79 12.54
N GLY A 182 -2.91 -12.27 13.46
CA GLY A 182 -4.25 -11.77 13.16
C GLY A 182 -5.30 -12.89 13.18
N LYS A 183 -6.57 -12.53 12.93
CA LYS A 183 -7.65 -13.51 12.84
C LYS A 183 -7.88 -13.87 11.38
N THR A 184 -8.25 -15.13 11.13
CA THR A 184 -8.46 -15.63 9.76
C THR A 184 -9.45 -14.77 8.98
N LYS A 185 -10.49 -14.21 9.60
CA LYS A 185 -11.49 -13.33 8.96
C LYS A 185 -11.24 -11.82 9.11
N ASP A 186 -10.14 -11.43 9.74
CA ASP A 186 -9.80 -10.00 9.87
C ASP A 186 -9.35 -9.46 8.51
N LEU A 187 -9.93 -8.34 8.10
CA LEU A 187 -9.58 -7.64 6.86
C LEU A 187 -8.61 -6.49 7.11
N GLY A 188 -8.33 -6.14 8.36
CA GLY A 188 -7.36 -5.13 8.74
C GLY A 188 -7.89 -3.69 8.67
N LEU A 189 -7.16 -2.80 9.34
CA LEU A 189 -7.52 -1.38 9.48
C LEU A 189 -7.51 -0.63 8.15
N LEU A 190 -6.70 -1.08 7.18
CA LEU A 190 -6.61 -0.45 5.87
C LEU A 190 -7.94 -0.47 5.11
N LEU A 191 -8.86 -1.41 5.40
CA LEU A 191 -10.19 -1.43 4.79
C LEU A 191 -10.94 -0.13 5.03
N SER A 192 -10.88 0.36 6.27
CA SER A 192 -11.57 1.56 6.70
C SER A 192 -10.86 2.82 6.17
N ALA A 193 -9.53 2.83 6.21
CA ALA A 193 -8.71 3.91 5.69
C ALA A 193 -8.84 4.07 4.17
N ALA A 194 -9.02 2.95 3.45
CA ALA A 194 -9.17 2.91 1.99
C ALA A 194 -10.26 3.85 1.48
N MET A 195 -11.44 3.75 2.09
CA MET A 195 -12.59 4.56 1.70
C MET A 195 -12.27 6.06 1.78
N TYR A 196 -11.66 6.50 2.87
CA TYR A 196 -11.27 7.90 3.05
C TYR A 196 -10.14 8.32 2.10
N SER A 197 -9.18 7.45 1.83
CA SER A 197 -8.10 7.74 0.88
C SER A 197 -8.64 7.99 -0.53
N ILE A 198 -9.58 7.15 -0.97
CA ILE A 198 -10.28 7.30 -2.25
C ILE A 198 -11.01 8.65 -2.30
N TYR A 199 -11.80 8.99 -1.29
CA TYR A 199 -12.50 10.28 -1.24
C TYR A 199 -11.54 11.48 -1.24
N LYS A 200 -10.49 11.46 -0.42
CA LYS A 200 -9.51 12.55 -0.37
C LYS A 200 -8.87 12.79 -1.73
N ARG A 201 -8.46 11.72 -2.42
CA ARG A 201 -7.85 11.79 -3.75
C ARG A 201 -8.84 12.33 -4.78
N GLY A 202 -10.06 11.78 -4.81
CA GLY A 202 -11.13 12.24 -5.69
C GLY A 202 -11.44 13.71 -5.50
N SER A 203 -11.70 14.15 -4.26
CA SER A 203 -12.02 15.55 -3.97
C SER A 203 -10.89 16.52 -4.31
N THR A 204 -9.63 16.09 -4.17
CA THR A 204 -8.48 16.92 -4.58
C THR A 204 -8.36 17.00 -6.10
N ALA A 205 -8.67 15.92 -6.82
CA ALA A 205 -8.72 15.92 -8.27
C ALA A 205 -9.87 16.81 -8.79
N ASP A 206 -11.07 16.67 -8.24
CA ASP A 206 -12.23 17.51 -8.59
C ASP A 206 -11.96 18.99 -8.29
N TRP A 207 -11.28 19.28 -7.17
CA TRP A 207 -10.89 20.64 -6.83
C TRP A 207 -9.84 21.21 -7.79
N ALA A 208 -8.88 20.40 -8.23
CA ALA A 208 -7.91 20.81 -9.24
C ALA A 208 -8.59 21.12 -10.58
N GLU A 209 -9.54 20.27 -11.01
CA GLU A 209 -10.36 20.52 -12.21
C GLU A 209 -11.19 21.80 -12.07
N PHE A 210 -11.82 21.99 -10.90
CA PHE A 210 -12.58 23.21 -10.62
C PHE A 210 -11.70 24.46 -10.74
N ILE A 211 -10.49 24.45 -10.18
CA ILE A 211 -9.54 25.57 -10.31
C ILE A 211 -9.11 25.76 -11.76
N GLU A 212 -8.92 24.69 -12.53
CA GLU A 212 -8.53 24.80 -13.93
C GLU A 212 -9.59 25.51 -14.77
N ILE A 213 -10.86 25.17 -14.54
CA ILE A 213 -12.01 25.71 -15.29
C ILE A 213 -12.40 27.10 -14.78
N PHE A 214 -12.52 27.27 -13.46
CA PHE A 214 -13.12 28.46 -12.83
C PHE A 214 -12.11 29.35 -12.10
N GLY A 215 -10.90 28.87 -11.82
CA GLY A 215 -9.85 29.68 -11.21
C GLY A 215 -9.25 30.72 -12.16
N ARG A 216 -9.58 30.63 -13.47
CA ARG A 216 -9.19 31.62 -14.47
C ARG A 216 -10.32 32.63 -14.66
N GLY A 217 -9.99 33.91 -14.67
CA GLY A 217 -10.95 34.97 -15.02
C GLY A 217 -11.43 34.84 -16.46
N ILE A 218 -12.70 35.14 -16.70
CA ILE A 218 -13.26 35.28 -18.05
C ILE A 218 -12.94 36.70 -18.54
N ILE A 219 -12.40 36.80 -19.75
CA ILE A 219 -12.21 38.09 -20.43
C ILE A 219 -13.41 38.31 -21.36
N ASP A 220 -14.30 39.23 -20.98
CA ASP A 220 -15.41 39.71 -21.83
C ASP A 220 -14.94 40.94 -22.60
N ALA A 221 -14.89 40.82 -23.92
CA ALA A 221 -14.44 41.86 -24.81
C ALA A 221 -15.51 42.21 -25.84
N GLU A 222 -15.87 43.49 -25.88
CA GLU A 222 -16.90 44.03 -26.75
C GLU A 222 -16.26 44.83 -27.90
N TRP A 223 -16.79 44.68 -29.12
CA TRP A 223 -16.34 45.43 -30.29
C TRP A 223 -17.53 46.00 -31.07
N ASP A 224 -17.28 47.04 -31.87
CA ASP A 224 -18.30 47.64 -32.73
C ASP A 224 -18.54 46.76 -33.96
N GLY A 225 -19.74 46.17 -34.08
CA GLY A 225 -20.09 45.17 -35.11
C GLY A 225 -19.93 45.60 -36.57
N PHE A 226 -19.62 46.88 -36.83
CA PHE A 226 -19.35 47.44 -38.15
C PHE A 226 -17.85 47.49 -38.52
N ASP A 227 -16.91 47.20 -37.60
CA ASP A 227 -15.46 47.26 -37.83
C ASP A 227 -14.75 45.92 -37.54
N GLU A 228 -14.60 45.08 -38.58
CA GLU A 228 -13.92 43.78 -38.49
C GLU A 228 -12.42 43.92 -38.14
N SER A 229 -11.81 45.08 -38.38
CA SER A 229 -10.40 45.31 -38.03
C SER A 229 -10.20 45.45 -36.52
N GLN A 230 -11.15 46.08 -35.83
CA GLN A 230 -11.17 46.13 -34.35
C GLN A 230 -11.28 44.74 -33.75
N ARG A 231 -12.14 43.88 -34.31
CA ARG A 231 -12.29 42.50 -33.83
C ARG A 231 -10.97 41.73 -33.88
N GLN A 232 -10.21 41.83 -34.96
CA GLN A 232 -8.93 41.12 -35.11
C GLN A 232 -7.85 41.66 -34.17
N GLN A 233 -7.77 42.98 -33.97
CA GLN A 233 -6.82 43.58 -33.03
C GLN A 233 -7.15 43.19 -31.57
N LEU A 234 -8.42 43.21 -31.22
CA LEU A 234 -8.91 42.82 -29.90
C LEU A 234 -8.65 41.32 -29.64
N ALA A 235 -8.93 40.45 -30.61
CA ALA A 235 -8.62 39.02 -30.51
C ALA A 235 -7.12 38.76 -30.33
N LYS A 236 -6.26 39.52 -31.04
CA LYS A 236 -4.81 39.40 -30.92
C LYS A 236 -4.31 39.88 -29.54
N ALA A 237 -4.77 41.03 -29.06
CA ALA A 237 -4.40 41.56 -27.75
C ALA A 237 -4.81 40.62 -26.60
N ILE A 238 -6.01 40.02 -26.68
CA ILE A 238 -6.48 39.09 -25.66
C ILE A 238 -5.69 37.77 -25.71
N LYS A 239 -5.34 37.28 -26.91
CA LYS A 239 -4.50 36.09 -27.06
C LYS A 239 -3.08 36.32 -26.51
N GLU A 240 -2.56 37.54 -26.61
CA GLU A 240 -1.27 37.95 -26.02
C GLU A 240 -1.33 38.14 -24.50
N MET A 241 -2.51 38.44 -23.92
CA MET A 241 -2.72 38.56 -22.47
C MET A 241 -2.66 37.22 -21.71
N GLY A 242 -2.74 36.08 -22.40
CA GLY A 242 -2.52 34.75 -21.81
C GLY A 242 -3.75 33.86 -21.67
N ALA A 243 -3.63 32.79 -20.89
CA ALA A 243 -4.59 31.69 -20.84
C ALA A 243 -5.78 31.98 -19.90
N GLY A 244 -6.95 32.23 -20.48
CA GLY A 244 -8.25 32.33 -19.83
C GLY A 244 -9.37 32.02 -20.82
N GLY A 245 -10.61 31.88 -20.35
CA GLY A 245 -11.77 31.79 -21.26
C GLY A 245 -12.00 33.13 -21.95
N ILE A 246 -11.98 33.17 -23.29
CA ILE A 246 -12.12 34.40 -24.08
C ILE A 246 -13.52 34.45 -24.70
N LEU A 247 -14.24 35.55 -24.45
CA LEU A 247 -15.49 35.87 -25.14
C LEU A 247 -15.33 37.19 -25.91
N ILE A 248 -15.50 37.14 -27.23
CA ILE A 248 -15.51 38.32 -28.10
C ILE A 248 -16.89 38.45 -28.71
N ARG A 249 -17.59 39.55 -28.43
CA ARG A 249 -18.97 39.75 -28.88
C ARG A 249 -19.20 41.16 -29.47
N PRO A 250 -20.05 41.29 -30.51
CA PRO A 250 -20.46 42.61 -30.99
C PRO A 250 -21.27 43.37 -29.95
N SER A 251 -21.19 44.70 -29.97
CA SER A 251 -21.99 45.55 -29.11
C SER A 251 -23.49 45.27 -29.27
N GLY A 252 -24.22 45.27 -28.15
CA GLY A 252 -25.63 44.88 -28.09
C GLY A 252 -25.90 43.37 -27.97
N THR A 253 -24.88 42.52 -28.00
CA THR A 253 -25.02 41.07 -27.75
C THR A 253 -24.83 40.75 -26.28
N LYS A 254 -25.70 39.91 -25.69
CA LYS A 254 -25.59 39.45 -24.30
C LYS A 254 -25.33 37.95 -24.25
N VAL A 255 -24.35 37.52 -23.45
CA VAL A 255 -24.11 36.12 -23.12
C VAL A 255 -24.21 35.97 -21.62
N GLU A 256 -25.09 35.08 -21.17
CA GLU A 256 -25.26 34.76 -19.75
C GLU A 256 -24.95 33.29 -19.52
N ILE A 257 -24.02 33.01 -18.61
CA ILE A 257 -23.82 31.66 -18.08
C ILE A 257 -24.79 31.53 -16.90
N LYS A 258 -25.85 30.75 -17.09
CA LYS A 258 -26.77 30.42 -16.00
C LYS A 258 -26.11 29.40 -15.09
N ASN A 259 -25.62 29.86 -13.94
CA ASN A 259 -25.15 28.97 -12.89
C ASN A 259 -26.35 28.23 -12.29
N ASN A 260 -26.21 26.92 -12.09
CA ASN A 260 -27.19 26.17 -11.32
C ASN A 260 -27.04 26.58 -9.84
N THR A 261 -27.78 27.59 -9.41
CA THR A 261 -27.99 27.89 -7.99
C THR A 261 -28.86 26.77 -7.45
N GLY A 262 -28.23 25.67 -7.04
CA GLY A 262 -28.92 24.52 -6.45
C GLY A 262 -29.75 24.97 -5.25
N ASN A 263 -31.05 25.11 -5.48
CA ASN A 263 -32.09 25.12 -4.45
C ASN A 263 -32.76 23.75 -4.45
#